data_AF-A0A2V6U3I6-F1
#
_entry.id   AF-A0A2V6U3I6-F1
#
_cell.length_a   1.000
_cell.length_b   1.000
_cell.length_c   1.000
_cell.angle_alpha   90.00
_cell.angle_beta   90.00
_cell.angle_gamma   90.00
#
_symmetry.space_group_name_H-M   'P 1'
#
loop_
_entity.id
_entity.type
_entity.pdbx_description
1 polymer ?
#
loop_
_entity_poly.entity_id
_entity_poly.type
_entity_poly.pdbx_seq_one_letter_code
_entity_poly.pdbx_strand_id
1 'polypeptide(L)'
;MTYCVGIWTRQGLVMASDSRTNAGHDQVNVARKMHVFAQPGERVFILLSSGSLSCTQSIITQLRRDFDEGKGLAQAPSLYDAARIIGEEVRRVSDMDRAALERDEFKFNVNFIVGGQVRGELPGLFIVYPQGNPL
;
A
#
# COMPACT_ATOMS: atom_id res chain seq x y z
N MET A 1 8.82 3.25 15.22
CA MET A 1 9.31 2.01 14.60
C MET A 1 8.14 1.36 13.91
N THR A 2 8.27 1.04 12.63
CA THR A 2 7.23 0.43 11.81
C THR A 2 7.77 -0.87 11.24
N TYR A 3 7.02 -1.96 11.38
CA TYR A 3 7.40 -3.27 10.87
C TYR A 3 6.20 -4.02 10.30
N CYS A 4 6.37 -4.49 9.06
CA CYS A 4 5.38 -5.22 8.29
C CYS A 4 6.06 -6.43 7.65
N VAL A 5 5.34 -7.55 7.53
CA VAL A 5 5.83 -8.78 6.90
C VAL A 5 4.73 -9.45 6.08
N GLY A 6 5.09 -9.92 4.89
CA GLY A 6 4.29 -10.81 4.07
C GLY A 6 5.05 -12.10 3.80
N ILE A 7 4.39 -13.25 3.98
CA ILE A 7 4.96 -14.57 3.73
C ILE A 7 4.08 -15.25 2.69
N TRP A 8 4.70 -15.64 1.58
CA TRP A 8 4.06 -16.41 0.51
C TRP A 8 4.56 -17.85 0.52
N THR A 9 3.62 -18.78 0.52
CA THR A 9 3.86 -20.22 0.58
C THR A 9 3.00 -20.93 -0.45
N ARG A 10 3.24 -22.23 -0.65
CA ARG A 10 2.39 -23.08 -1.50
C ARG A 10 0.95 -23.17 -1.01
N GLN A 11 0.72 -22.92 0.28
CA GLN A 11 -0.60 -22.99 0.93
C GLN A 11 -1.35 -21.64 0.93
N GLY A 12 -0.67 -20.54 0.58
CA GLY A 12 -1.27 -19.21 0.55
C GLY A 12 -0.39 -18.13 1.16
N LEU A 13 -1.04 -17.11 1.72
CA LEU A 13 -0.43 -15.87 2.20
C LEU A 13 -0.65 -15.66 3.69
N VAL A 14 0.39 -15.18 4.38
CA VAL A 14 0.31 -14.64 5.74
C VAL A 14 0.79 -13.20 5.71
N MET A 15 -0.02 -12.28 6.24
CA MET A 15 0.27 -10.85 6.27
C MET A 15 0.19 -10.36 7.71
N ALA A 16 1.17 -9.60 8.17
CA ALA A 16 1.17 -9.03 9.52
C ALA A 16 1.82 -7.63 9.54
N SER A 17 1.29 -6.73 10.37
CA SER A 17 1.82 -5.39 10.58
C SER A 17 1.70 -4.99 12.04
N ASP A 18 2.67 -4.23 12.54
CA ASP A 18 2.51 -3.50 13.80
C ASP A 18 1.56 -2.30 13.62
N SER A 19 1.40 -1.49 14.67
CA SER A 19 0.53 -0.30 14.64
C SER A 19 1.18 0.97 15.21
N ARG A 20 2.41 0.89 15.75
CA ARG A 20 3.07 2.05 16.35
C ARG A 20 3.58 2.97 15.26
N THR A 21 3.15 4.22 15.26
CA THR A 21 3.54 5.18 14.22
C THR A 21 4.12 6.44 14.85
N ASN A 22 5.16 6.98 14.22
CA ASN A 22 5.67 8.30 14.55
C ASN A 22 5.01 9.31 13.58
N ALA A 23 4.26 10.26 14.12
CA ALA A 23 3.55 11.30 13.36
C ALA A 23 4.23 12.68 13.44
N GLY A 24 5.38 12.78 14.12
CA GLY A 24 6.08 14.03 14.39
C GLY A 24 6.97 13.91 15.63
N HIS A 25 7.70 14.98 15.94
CA HIS A 25 8.53 15.02 17.15
C HIS A 25 7.65 14.74 18.39
N ASP A 26 8.01 13.72 19.16
CA ASP A 26 7.29 13.21 20.34
C ASP A 26 5.82 12.79 20.13
N GLN A 27 5.40 12.55 18.89
CA GLN A 27 4.05 12.08 18.58
C GLN A 27 4.05 10.60 18.18
N VAL A 28 4.00 9.73 19.20
CA VAL A 28 3.83 8.28 19.00
C VAL A 28 2.35 7.93 19.10
N ASN A 29 1.76 7.53 17.96
CA ASN A 29 0.35 7.19 17.84
C ASN A 29 0.15 5.74 17.40
N VAL A 30 -1.10 5.27 17.49
CA VAL A 30 -1.54 4.00 16.93
C VAL A 30 -2.22 4.27 15.59
N ALA A 31 -1.69 3.68 14.50
CA ALA A 31 -2.31 3.73 13.19
C ALA A 31 -2.37 2.33 12.57
N ARG A 32 -3.49 2.02 11.90
CA ARG A 32 -3.63 0.78 11.12
C ARG A 32 -2.69 0.84 9.92
N LYS A 33 -1.91 -0.21 9.71
CA LYS A 33 -0.98 -0.35 8.57
C LYS A 33 -1.36 -1.45 7.59
N MET A 34 -2.36 -2.27 7.92
CA MET A 34 -2.90 -3.31 7.04
C MET A 34 -4.25 -2.87 6.49
N HIS A 35 -4.39 -2.87 5.16
CA HIS A 35 -5.59 -2.42 4.46
C HIS A 35 -6.05 -3.50 3.47
N VAL A 36 -7.32 -3.87 3.55
CA VAL A 36 -7.90 -4.94 2.71
C VAL A 36 -8.81 -4.34 1.64
N PHE A 37 -8.66 -4.80 0.41
CA PHE A 37 -9.52 -4.49 -0.73
C PHE A 37 -10.02 -5.82 -1.29
N ALA A 38 -11.31 -6.12 -1.10
CA ALA A 38 -11.83 -7.44 -1.40
C ALA A 38 -13.17 -7.36 -2.13
N GLN A 39 -13.30 -8.19 -3.16
CA GLN A 39 -14.56 -8.50 -3.81
C GLN A 39 -14.77 -10.02 -3.67
N PRO A 40 -15.67 -10.47 -2.78
CA PRO A 40 -15.82 -11.88 -2.45
C PRO A 40 -15.99 -12.78 -3.68
N GLY A 41 -15.22 -13.87 -3.69
CA GLY A 41 -15.20 -14.82 -4.80
C GLY A 41 -14.41 -14.35 -6.02
N GLU A 42 -13.99 -13.09 -6.12
CA GLU A 42 -13.37 -12.52 -7.32
C GLU A 42 -11.92 -12.05 -7.09
N ARG A 43 -11.67 -11.25 -6.04
CA ARG A 43 -10.31 -10.75 -5.74
C ARG A 43 -10.14 -10.36 -4.28
N VAL A 44 -8.91 -10.44 -3.80
CA VAL A 44 -8.50 -9.88 -2.52
C VAL A 44 -7.09 -9.32 -2.63
N PHE A 45 -6.91 -8.09 -2.19
CA PHE A 45 -5.61 -7.42 -2.06
C PHE A 45 -5.44 -6.91 -0.64
N ILE A 46 -4.26 -7.10 -0.07
CA ILE A 46 -3.85 -6.70 1.27
C ILE A 46 -2.60 -5.86 1.12
N LEU A 47 -2.68 -4.61 1.56
CA LEU A 47 -1.58 -3.64 1.52
C LEU A 47 -1.06 -3.43 2.95
N LEU A 48 0.24 -3.61 3.15
CA LEU A 48 0.94 -3.25 4.39
C LEU A 48 1.78 -2.00 4.16
N SER A 49 1.54 -0.94 4.92
CA SER A 49 2.18 0.36 4.72
C SER A 49 3.35 0.62 5.68
N SER A 50 4.37 1.34 5.20
CA SER A 50 5.45 1.87 6.03
C SER A 50 6.01 3.17 5.44
N GLY A 51 6.69 3.96 6.27
CA GLY A 51 7.21 5.27 5.91
C GLY A 51 6.35 6.41 6.46
N SER A 52 6.18 7.47 5.67
CA SER A 52 5.42 8.67 6.02
C SER A 52 3.94 8.36 6.23
N LEU A 53 3.42 8.69 7.42
CA LEU A 53 2.01 8.45 7.77
C LEU A 53 1.06 9.26 6.86
N SER A 54 1.35 10.54 6.64
CA SER A 54 0.51 11.41 5.81
C SER A 54 0.46 10.91 4.37
N CYS A 55 1.60 10.56 3.79
CA CYS A 55 1.66 10.06 2.40
C CYS A 55 0.97 8.69 2.27
N THR A 56 1.22 7.76 3.19
CA THR A 56 0.56 6.43 3.15
C THR A 56 -0.95 6.54 3.33
N GLN A 57 -1.44 7.43 4.20
CA GLN A 57 -2.87 7.70 4.37
C GLN A 57 -3.50 8.34 3.13
N SER A 58 -2.81 9.28 2.49
CA SER A 58 -3.25 9.90 1.24
C SER A 58 -3.45 8.85 0.15
N ILE A 59 -2.44 7.99 -0.05
CA ILE A 59 -2.47 6.89 -1.04
C ILE A 59 -3.62 5.91 -0.74
N ILE A 60 -3.74 5.45 0.51
CA ILE A 60 -4.81 4.50 0.88
C ILE A 60 -6.20 5.11 0.71
N THR A 61 -6.37 6.40 1.04
CA THR A 61 -7.64 7.12 0.86
C THR A 61 -8.06 7.17 -0.61
N GLN A 62 -7.12 7.51 -1.50
CA GLN A 62 -7.39 7.58 -2.94
C GLN A 62 -7.69 6.20 -3.53
N LEU A 63 -6.89 5.19 -3.18
CA LEU A 63 -7.15 3.81 -3.59
C LEU A 63 -8.51 3.28 -3.11
N ARG A 64 -8.91 3.64 -1.87
CA ARG A 64 -10.22 3.25 -1.32
C ARG A 64 -11.36 3.89 -2.09
N ARG A 65 -11.26 5.20 -2.34
CA ARG A 65 -12.25 5.93 -3.12
C ARG A 65 -12.44 5.31 -4.50
N ASP A 66 -11.36 5.08 -5.23
CA ASP A 66 -11.42 4.46 -6.56
C ASP A 66 -12.03 3.06 -6.48
N PHE A 67 -11.62 2.25 -5.50
CA PHE A 67 -12.15 0.90 -5.30
C PHE A 67 -13.65 0.88 -5.02
N ASP A 68 -14.13 1.78 -4.16
CA ASP A 68 -15.54 1.87 -3.78
C ASP A 68 -16.41 2.39 -4.96
N GLU A 69 -15.82 3.18 -5.87
CA GLU A 69 -16.43 3.56 -7.16
C GLU A 69 -16.32 2.47 -8.24
N GLY A 70 -15.77 1.29 -7.90
CA GLY A 70 -15.60 0.18 -8.82
C GLY A 70 -14.47 0.38 -9.84
N LYS A 71 -13.49 1.25 -9.55
CA LYS A 71 -12.32 1.57 -10.38
C LYS A 71 -11.02 1.07 -9.73
N GLY A 72 -9.88 1.30 -10.40
CA GLY A 72 -8.56 0.99 -9.88
C GLY A 72 -8.43 -0.47 -9.47
N LEU A 73 -8.13 -0.72 -8.19
CA LEU A 73 -7.98 -2.08 -7.64
C LEU A 73 -9.23 -2.96 -7.86
N ALA A 74 -10.43 -2.39 -7.97
CA ALA A 74 -11.65 -3.16 -8.24
C ALA A 74 -11.69 -3.76 -9.66
N GLN A 75 -10.85 -3.26 -10.58
CA GLN A 75 -10.77 -3.71 -11.99
C GLN A 75 -9.41 -4.32 -12.35
N ALA A 76 -8.43 -4.32 -11.44
CA ALA A 76 -7.11 -4.91 -11.67
C ALA A 76 -7.20 -6.36 -12.19
N PRO A 77 -6.72 -6.68 -13.40
CA PRO A 77 -6.89 -8.01 -13.97
C PRO A 77 -5.95 -9.07 -13.38
N SER A 78 -4.81 -8.64 -12.81
CA SER A 78 -3.86 -9.50 -12.09
C SER A 78 -3.35 -8.84 -10.82
N LEU A 79 -2.65 -9.62 -9.97
CA LEU A 79 -1.93 -9.06 -8.83
C LEU A 79 -0.81 -8.08 -9.25
N TYR A 80 -0.17 -8.32 -10.39
CA TYR A 80 0.85 -7.41 -10.91
C TYR A 80 0.26 -6.06 -11.31
N ASP A 81 -0.92 -6.06 -11.95
CA ASP A 81 -1.63 -4.83 -12.30
C ASP A 81 -2.09 -4.07 -11.05
N ALA A 82 -2.53 -4.79 -10.01
CA ALA A 82 -2.81 -4.17 -8.71
C ALA A 82 -1.57 -3.47 -8.14
N ALA A 83 -0.39 -4.11 -8.20
CA ALA A 83 0.86 -3.50 -7.76
C ALA A 83 1.25 -2.27 -8.60
N ARG A 84 0.97 -2.28 -9.91
CA ARG A 84 1.16 -1.13 -10.80
C ARG A 84 0.24 0.03 -10.47
N ILE A 85 -1.05 -0.23 -10.24
CA ILE A 85 -2.04 0.79 -9.83
C ILE A 85 -1.60 1.47 -8.52
N ILE A 86 -1.14 0.68 -7.53
CA ILE A 86 -0.63 1.22 -6.26
C ILE A 86 0.61 2.07 -6.50
N GLY A 87 1.53 1.60 -7.36
CA GLY A 87 2.72 2.34 -7.75
C GLY A 87 2.43 3.66 -8.45
N GLU A 88 1.40 3.70 -9.29
CA GLU A 88 0.91 4.95 -9.91
C GLU A 88 0.38 5.92 -8.85
N GLU A 89 -0.38 5.44 -7.87
CA GLU A 89 -0.88 6.29 -6.79
C GLU A 89 0.25 6.81 -5.90
N VAL A 90 1.28 6.00 -5.65
CA VAL A 90 2.52 6.46 -4.98
C VAL A 90 3.15 7.63 -5.74
N ARG A 91 3.22 7.55 -7.08
CA ARG A 91 3.76 8.64 -7.90
C ARG A 91 2.89 9.88 -7.86
N ARG A 92 1.56 9.74 -7.95
CA ARG A 92 0.64 10.88 -7.83
C ARG A 92 0.82 11.63 -6.51
N VAL A 93 0.90 10.92 -5.39
CA VAL A 93 1.13 11.54 -4.08
C VAL A 93 2.54 12.12 -3.96
N SER A 94 3.55 11.46 -4.56
CA SER A 94 4.89 12.03 -4.68
C SER A 94 4.87 13.36 -5.44
N ASP A 95 4.18 13.44 -6.57
CA ASP A 95 4.09 14.66 -7.39
C ASP A 95 3.40 15.81 -6.66
N MET A 96 2.43 15.51 -5.79
CA MET A 96 1.74 16.51 -4.96
C MET A 96 2.61 17.00 -3.79
N ASP A 97 3.22 16.09 -3.02
CA ASP A 97 3.73 16.41 -1.69
C ASP A 97 5.26 16.50 -1.61
N ARG A 98 6.01 15.82 -2.50
CA ARG A 98 7.46 15.67 -2.37
C ARG A 98 8.19 17.00 -2.29
N ALA A 99 7.87 17.94 -3.18
CA ALA A 99 8.57 19.22 -3.24
C ALA A 99 8.35 20.07 -1.96
N ALA A 100 7.19 19.96 -1.33
CA ALA A 100 6.91 20.63 -0.06
C ALA A 100 7.64 19.95 1.11
N LEU A 101 7.60 18.61 1.15
CA LEU A 101 8.30 17.83 2.17
C LEU A 101 9.82 18.07 2.13
N GLU A 102 10.42 17.99 0.95
CA GLU A 102 11.87 18.12 0.78
C GLU A 102 12.37 19.54 1.08
N ARG A 103 11.52 20.56 0.87
CA ARG A 103 11.81 21.95 1.28
C ARG A 103 11.98 22.08 2.79
N ASP A 104 11.21 21.31 3.55
CA ASP A 104 11.25 21.29 5.01
C ASP A 104 12.14 20.14 5.53
N GLU A 105 13.08 19.66 4.71
CA GLU A 105 14.05 18.59 5.00
C GLU A 105 13.43 17.22 5.34
N PHE A 106 12.15 17.01 5.02
CA PHE A 106 11.50 15.70 5.11
C PHE A 106 11.67 14.90 3.82
N LYS A 107 12.13 13.65 3.95
CA LYS A 107 12.23 12.73 2.81
C LYS A 107 10.85 12.14 2.48
N PHE A 108 10.47 12.19 1.20
CA PHE A 108 9.38 11.37 0.71
C PHE A 108 9.77 9.88 0.82
N ASN A 109 9.10 9.15 1.71
CA ASN A 109 9.39 7.75 1.99
C ASN A 109 8.09 6.98 2.19
N VAL A 110 7.76 6.11 1.23
CA VAL A 110 6.58 5.26 1.28
C VAL A 110 6.96 3.89 0.72
N ASN A 111 6.66 2.82 1.45
CA ASN A 111 6.80 1.46 0.95
C ASN A 111 5.52 0.67 1.24
N PHE A 112 5.14 -0.18 0.30
CA PHE A 112 4.05 -1.15 0.49
C PHE A 112 4.51 -2.57 0.25
N ILE A 113 4.07 -3.49 1.11
CA ILE A 113 3.98 -4.91 0.76
C ILE A 113 2.55 -5.13 0.25
N VAL A 114 2.42 -5.70 -0.94
CA VAL A 114 1.13 -5.99 -1.58
C VAL A 114 1.00 -7.49 -1.71
N GLY A 115 0.06 -8.08 -0.99
CA GLY A 115 -0.31 -9.49 -1.12
C GLY A 115 -1.72 -9.63 -1.66
N GLY A 116 -2.02 -10.70 -2.38
CA GLY A 116 -3.37 -10.90 -2.85
C GLY A 116 -3.52 -12.02 -3.86
N GLN A 117 -4.73 -12.11 -4.40
CA GLN A 117 -5.12 -13.09 -5.41
C GLN A 117 -6.31 -12.55 -6.22
N VAL A 118 -6.27 -12.76 -7.53
CA VAL A 118 -7.42 -12.60 -8.43
C VAL A 118 -7.92 -14.00 -8.81
N ARG A 119 -9.23 -14.16 -9.03
CA ARG A 119 -9.85 -15.42 -9.45
C ARG A 119 -9.13 -15.97 -10.68
N GLY A 120 -8.70 -17.23 -10.60
CA GLY A 120 -7.97 -17.90 -11.67
C GLY A 120 -6.44 -17.77 -11.60
N GLU A 121 -5.92 -16.91 -10.73
CA GLU A 121 -4.48 -16.76 -10.49
C GLU A 121 -4.05 -17.43 -9.19
N LEU A 122 -2.76 -17.74 -9.07
CA LEU A 122 -2.15 -18.07 -7.78
C LEU A 122 -2.01 -16.81 -6.93
N PRO A 123 -2.07 -16.93 -5.59
CA PRO A 123 -1.74 -15.81 -4.73
C PRO A 123 -0.26 -15.42 -4.89
N GLY A 124 0.06 -14.16 -4.63
CA GLY A 124 1.44 -13.67 -4.72
C GLY A 124 1.74 -12.50 -3.78
N LEU A 125 2.97 -12.01 -3.87
CA LEU A 125 3.48 -10.86 -3.13
C LEU A 125 4.28 -9.95 -4.07
N PHE A 126 4.16 -8.64 -3.86
CA PHE A 126 4.99 -7.61 -4.47
C PHE A 126 5.44 -6.60 -3.41
N ILE A 127 6.54 -5.92 -3.68
CA ILE A 127 6.96 -4.73 -2.94
C ILE A 127 6.85 -3.52 -3.87
N VAL A 128 6.14 -2.49 -3.42
CA VAL A 128 6.10 -1.19 -4.11
C VAL A 128 6.99 -0.21 -3.37
N TYR A 129 7.99 0.31 -4.08
CA TYR A 129 8.99 1.24 -3.56
C TYR A 129 8.54 2.71 -3.64
N PRO A 130 9.27 3.65 -3.00
CA PRO A 130 8.93 5.07 -3.05
C PRO A 130 8.91 5.70 -4.45
N GLN A 131 9.52 5.04 -5.45
CA GLN A 131 9.51 5.45 -6.86
C GLN A 131 8.29 4.91 -7.63
N GLY A 132 7.43 4.14 -6.95
CA GLY A 132 6.20 3.57 -7.51
C GLY A 132 6.41 2.42 -8.49
N ASN A 133 7.64 1.89 -8.61
CA ASN A 133 7.86 0.64 -9.33
C ASN A 133 7.57 -0.57 -8.40
N PRO A 134 6.80 -1.55 -8.85
CA PRO A 134 6.71 -2.84 -8.18
C PRO A 134 7.92 -3.73 -8.56
N LEU A 135 8.50 -4.45 -7.60
CA LEU A 135 9.32 -5.65 -7.82
C LEU A 135 8.68 -6.84 -7.11
#